data_AF-A0A965BL65-F1
#
_entry.id   AF-A0A965BL65-F1
#
_cell.length_a   1.000
_cell.length_b   1.000
_cell.length_c   1.000
_cell.angle_alpha   90.00
_cell.angle_beta   90.00
_cell.angle_gamma   90.00
#
_symmetry.space_group_name_H-M   'P 1'
#
loop_
_entity.id
_entity.type
_entity.pdbx_description
1 polymer ?
#
loop_
_entity_poly.entity_id
_entity_poly.type
_entity_poly.pdbx_seq_one_letter_code
_entity_poly.pdbx_strand_id
1 'polypeptide(L)' 'MSNPYLPIIVIGAIGFGFAIFSVVAGALTGPKRYNRAKLDAYECGIEPSPQAQGGGRFPVKYFLTAMLCISKTK' A
#
# COMPACT_ATOMS: atom_id res chain seq x y z
N MET A 1 -29.45 8.63 24.99
CA MET A 1 -27.97 8.70 24.93
C MET A 1 -27.55 8.04 23.63
N SER A 2 -26.96 8.83 22.72
CA SER A 2 -26.60 8.45 21.36
C SER A 2 -25.56 7.32 21.34
N ASN A 3 -25.70 6.40 20.39
CA ASN A 3 -24.76 5.30 20.20
C ASN A 3 -23.37 5.85 19.80
N PRO A 4 -22.31 5.65 20.60
CA PRO A 4 -21.00 6.25 20.37
C PRO A 4 -20.24 5.66 19.17
N TYR A 5 -20.70 4.54 18.61
CA TYR A 5 -20.07 3.89 17.46
C TYR A 5 -20.53 4.46 16.11
N LEU A 6 -21.73 5.05 16.05
CA LEU A 6 -22.23 5.73 14.85
C LEU A 6 -21.28 6.78 14.29
N PRO A 7 -20.78 7.77 15.08
CA PRO A 7 -19.87 8.78 14.54
C PRO A 7 -18.56 8.18 14.01
N ILE A 8 -18.05 7.12 14.63
CA ILE A 8 -16.80 6.45 14.23
C ILE A 8 -16.94 5.80 12.85
N ILE A 9 -18.05 5.09 12.62
CA ILE A 9 -18.32 4.44 11.34
C ILE A 9 -18.55 5.49 10.25
N VAL A 10 -19.26 6.59 10.58
CA VAL A 10 -19.55 7.66 9.62
C VAL A 10 -18.28 8.34 9.13
N ILE A 11 -17.35 8.73 10.02
CA ILE A 11 -16.09 9.35 9.59
C ILE A 11 -15.21 8.36 8.80
N GLY A 12 -15.20 7.08 9.17
CA GLY A 12 -14.49 6.04 8.46
C GLY A 12 -15.02 5.86 7.03
N ALA A 13 -16.35 5.84 6.87
CA ALA A 13 -17.00 5.74 5.57
C ALA A 13 -16.72 6.96 4.69
N ILE A 14 -16.75 8.17 5.25
CA ILE A 14 -16.43 9.41 4.51
C ILE A 14 -14.97 9.39 4.05
N GLY A 15 -14.03 9.05 4.93
CA GLY A 15 -12.61 8.98 4.58
C GLY A 15 -12.31 7.91 3.52
N PHE A 16 -12.94 6.73 3.64
CA PHE A 16 -12.82 5.66 2.66
C PHE A 16 -13.41 6.07 1.30
N GLY A 17 -14.58 6.71 1.29
CA GLY A 17 -15.21 7.24 0.09
C GLY A 17 -14.33 8.28 -0.61
N PHE A 18 -13.70 9.18 0.15
CA PHE A 18 -12.77 10.16 -0.40
C PHE A 18 -11.52 9.53 -1.02
N ALA A 19 -10.95 8.50 -0.37
CA ALA A 19 -9.79 7.78 -0.90
C ALA A 19 -10.11 7.11 -2.25
N ILE A 20 -11.24 6.40 -2.34
CA ILE A 20 -11.69 5.78 -3.61
C ILE A 20 -11.92 6.85 -4.67
N PHE A 21 -12.66 7.90 -4.32
CA PHE A 21 -12.96 8.98 -5.25
C PHE A 21 -11.70 9.62 -5.82
N SER A 22 -10.70 9.91 -4.98
CA SER A 22 -9.43 10.49 -5.41
C SER A 22 -8.66 9.58 -6.37
N VAL A 23 -8.56 8.29 -6.07
CA VAL A 23 -7.89 7.30 -6.93
C VAL A 23 -8.61 7.16 -8.28
N VAL A 24 -9.94 7.05 -8.27
CA VAL A 24 -10.75 6.92 -9.49
C VAL A 24 -10.66 8.19 -10.33
N ALA A 25 -10.76 9.36 -9.72
CA ALA A 25 -10.63 10.64 -10.40
C ALA A 25 -9.25 10.75 -11.09
N GLY A 26 -8.16 10.43 -10.38
CA GLY A 26 -6.81 10.45 -10.96
C GLY A 26 -6.61 9.41 -12.08
N ALA A 27 -7.20 8.22 -11.94
CA ALA A 27 -7.16 7.18 -12.97
C ALA A 27 -7.94 7.55 -14.24
N LEU A 28 -9.04 8.31 -14.11
CA LEU A 28 -9.87 8.74 -15.25
C LEU A 28 -9.34 10.00 -15.94
N THR A 29 -8.80 10.96 -15.18
CA THR A 29 -8.26 12.22 -15.76
C THR A 29 -6.85 12.07 -16.31
N GLY A 30 -6.10 11.02 -15.94
CA GLY A 30 -4.74 10.78 -16.41
C GLY A 30 -4.69 10.24 -17.86
N PRO A 31 -3.77 10.72 -18.71
CA PRO A 31 -3.57 10.15 -20.04
C PRO A 31 -3.02 8.72 -19.95
N LYS A 32 -3.80 7.77 -20.47
CA LYS A 32 -3.50 6.33 -20.48
C LYS A 32 -2.49 5.97 -21.57
N ARG A 33 -1.27 6.53 -21.49
CA ARG A 33 -0.15 6.17 -22.38
C ARG A 33 0.58 4.95 -21.82
N TYR A 34 0.20 3.78 -22.31
CA TYR A 34 0.91 2.54 -22.03
C TYR A 34 2.22 2.49 -22.80
N ASN A 35 3.32 2.36 -22.08
CA ASN A 35 4.64 2.09 -22.64
C ASN A 35 5.24 0.91 -21.85
N ARG A 36 5.87 -0.06 -22.52
CA ARG A 36 6.44 -1.25 -21.86
C ARG A 36 7.47 -0.85 -20.78
N ALA A 37 8.34 0.11 -21.10
CA ALA A 37 9.30 0.66 -20.15
C ALA A 37 8.68 1.38 -18.93
N LYS A 38 7.39 1.76 -18.98
CA LYS A 38 6.68 2.38 -17.84
C LYS A 38 6.05 1.32 -16.91
N LEU A 39 5.88 0.10 -17.42
CA LEU A 39 5.28 -1.03 -16.68
C LEU A 39 6.35 -1.93 -16.06
N ASP A 40 7.60 -1.85 -16.54
CA ASP A 40 8.74 -2.58 -15.99
C ASP A 40 9.21 -1.97 -14.65
N ALA A 41 9.75 -2.82 -13.77
CA ALA A 41 10.29 -2.39 -12.49
C ALA A 41 11.48 -1.44 -12.70
N TYR A 42 11.52 -0.34 -11.95
CA TYR A 42 12.57 0.66 -12.08
C TYR A 42 13.88 0.15 -11.48
N GLU A 43 14.85 -0.17 -12.34
CA GLU A 43 16.19 -0.62 -11.95
C GLU A 43 17.30 0.19 -12.67
N CYS A 44 17.09 1.47 -12.99
CA CYS A 44 18.09 2.33 -13.64
C CYS A 44 18.44 1.95 -15.11
N GLY A 45 17.51 1.36 -15.86
CA GLY A 45 17.66 1.11 -17.30
C GLY A 45 18.31 -0.23 -17.69
N ILE A 46 18.59 -1.10 -16.70
CA ILE A 46 18.93 -2.51 -16.91
C ILE A 46 17.67 -3.37 -16.84
N GLU A 47 17.70 -4.56 -17.47
CA GLU A 47 16.60 -5.52 -17.29
C GLU A 47 16.43 -5.83 -15.79
N PRO A 48 15.19 -5.82 -15.28
CA PRO A 48 14.94 -6.02 -13.88
C PRO A 48 15.57 -7.34 -13.44
N SER A 49 16.42 -7.26 -12.41
CA SER A 49 17.06 -8.45 -11.87
C SER A 49 15.96 -9.47 -11.54
N PRO A 50 16.04 -10.72 -12.05
CA PRO A 50 15.03 -11.72 -11.75
C PRO A 50 14.99 -11.86 -10.22
N GLN A 51 13.83 -11.60 -9.60
CA GLN A 51 13.64 -11.92 -8.19
C GLN A 51 14.26 -13.29 -7.95
N ALA A 52 15.27 -13.36 -7.08
CA ALA A 52 15.99 -14.59 -6.80
C ALA A 52 14.96 -15.71 -6.65
N GLN A 53 15.08 -16.79 -7.43
CA GLN A 53 14.04 -17.82 -7.59
C GLN A 53 13.54 -18.44 -6.26
N GLY A 54 14.27 -18.22 -5.16
CA GLY A 54 13.91 -18.63 -3.79
C GLY A 54 13.43 -17.50 -2.86
N GLY A 55 13.15 -16.30 -3.36
CA GLY A 55 12.87 -15.10 -2.57
C GLY A 55 14.13 -14.61 -1.85
N GLY A 56 14.56 -13.36 -2.09
CA GLY A 56 15.66 -12.78 -1.34
C GLY A 56 15.42 -12.91 0.17
N ARG A 57 16.44 -13.28 0.95
CA ARG A 57 16.32 -13.40 2.41
C ARG A 57 16.03 -12.00 2.99
N PHE A 58 14.79 -11.74 3.38
CA PHE A 58 14.46 -10.54 4.13
C PHE A 58 15.14 -10.60 5.50
N PRO A 59 15.85 -9.54 5.92
CA PRO A 59 16.61 -9.58 7.16
C PRO A 59 15.68 -9.66 8.38
N VAL A 60 16.04 -10.50 9.35
CA VAL A 60 15.23 -10.85 10.55
C VAL A 60 14.93 -9.64 11.45
N LYS A 61 15.69 -8.55 11.30
CA LYS A 61 15.50 -7.30 12.05
C LYS A 61 14.06 -6.78 12.02
N TYR A 62 13.36 -6.86 10.87
CA TYR A 62 11.96 -6.42 10.77
C TYR A 62 10.99 -7.29 11.58
N PHE A 63 11.28 -8.60 11.68
CA PHE A 63 10.51 -9.53 12.48
C PHE A 63 10.72 -9.32 13.98
N LEU A 64 11.96 -9.06 14.40
CA LEU A 64 12.26 -8.70 15.79
C LEU A 64 11.55 -7.41 16.20
N THR A 65 11.51 -6.40 15.33
CA THR A 65 10.73 -5.17 15.57
C THR A 65 9.24 -5.47 15.72
N ALA A 66 8.66 -6.31 14.85
CA ALA A 66 7.25 -6.69 14.94
C ALA A 66 6.93 -7.46 16.23
N MET A 67 7.77 -8.43 16.62
CA MET A 67 7.63 -9.20 17.86
C MET A 67 7.76 -8.31 19.10
N LEU A 68 8.72 -7.39 19.11
CA LEU A 68 8.88 -6.44 20.20
C LEU A 68 7.67 -5.51 20.33
N CYS A 69 7.15 -5.01 19.20
CA CYS A 69 5.96 -4.16 19.19
C CYS A 69 4.72 -4.89 19.73
N ILE A 70 4.44 -6.09 19.20
CA ILE A 70 3.30 -6.93 19.64
C ILE A 70 3.41 -7.31 21.11
N SER A 71 4.62 -7.65 21.60
CA SER A 71 4.82 -8.01 23.01
C SER A 71 4.68 -6.82 23.97
N LYS A 72 4.72 -5.58 23.48
CA LYS A 72 4.55 -4.34 24.27
C LYS A 72 3.14 -3.77 24.24
N THR A 73 2.30 -4.18 23.29
CA THR A 73 0.92 -3.68 23.12
C THR A 73 -0.14 -4.48 23.89
N LYS A 74 0.30 -5.38 24.79
CA LYS A 74 -0.57 -6.08 25.74
C LYS A 74 -0.52 -5.39 27.09
#